data_AF-A0A511TCK2-F1
#
_entry.id   AF-A0A511TCK2-F1
#
_cell.length_a   1.000
_cell.length_b   1.000
_cell.length_c   1.000
_cell.angle_alpha   90.00
_cell.angle_beta   90.00
_cell.angle_gamma   90.00
#
_symmetry.space_group_name_H-M   'P 1'
#
loop_
_entity.id
_entity.type
_entity.pdbx_description
1 polymer ?
#
loop_
_entity_poly.entity_id
_entity_poly.type
_entity_poly.pdbx_seq_one_letter_code
_entity_poly.pdbx_strand_id
1 'polypeptide(L)'
;MFGAVRISKLVTSLAAAIVALVSGPALAGIVFFDTTAADRSAGGYPITNRNDVGWAYANRSAERVCANYGYARGMYTGEQSGELMGIHCFTSDMVTWQDLPGSDARAWALWQGSSTSLDSQAAYNAGAIADRECGSVYNTGFFTGFQNTSADLMGLVCVPSTHVAPRGVDTDDPRFPFLSGMNPPFTSWWHLRSSINRVCQYFGYTTGTMNLYANTGVPFVLNLGLQCIY
;
A
#
# COMPACT_ATOMS: atom_id res chain seq x y z
N MET A 1 -47.14 -22.10 42.32
CA MET A 1 -48.04 -21.25 41.50
C MET A 1 -47.23 -20.07 41.00
N PHE A 2 -47.05 -20.00 39.68
CA PHE A 2 -46.17 -19.05 39.00
C PHE A 2 -46.72 -17.62 39.09
N GLY A 3 -45.95 -16.72 39.68
CA GLY A 3 -46.26 -15.29 39.72
C GLY A 3 -45.93 -14.63 38.37
N ALA A 4 -46.94 -14.06 37.72
CA ALA A 4 -46.77 -13.25 36.53
C ALA A 4 -46.20 -11.88 36.91
N VAL A 5 -44.99 -11.57 36.44
CA VAL A 5 -44.41 -10.21 36.50
C VAL A 5 -44.64 -9.55 35.14
N ARG A 6 -45.47 -8.50 35.14
CA ARG A 6 -45.67 -7.63 33.97
C ARG A 6 -44.43 -6.73 33.82
N ILE A 7 -43.70 -6.90 32.71
CA ILE A 7 -42.65 -5.97 32.30
C ILE A 7 -43.31 -4.87 31.48
N SER A 8 -43.56 -3.71 32.10
CA SER A 8 -43.87 -2.48 31.38
C SER A 8 -42.58 -1.68 31.20
N LYS A 9 -41.96 -1.72 30.01
CA LYS A 9 -40.95 -0.72 29.63
C LYS A 9 -41.02 -0.39 28.14
N LEU A 10 -41.49 0.83 27.90
CA LEU A 10 -41.03 1.78 26.89
C LEU A 10 -40.41 1.18 25.62
N VAL A 11 -41.21 1.22 24.56
CA VAL A 11 -40.72 1.36 23.20
C VAL A 11 -40.06 2.74 23.10
N THR A 12 -38.74 2.78 23.05
CA THR A 12 -38.01 3.93 22.52
C THR A 12 -36.85 3.41 21.70
N SER A 13 -36.99 3.63 20.40
CA SER A 13 -35.99 3.50 19.36
C SER A 13 -34.64 4.07 19.78
N LEU A 14 -33.59 3.25 19.71
CA LEU A 14 -32.25 3.74 19.46
C LEU A 14 -31.63 2.81 18.41
N ALA A 15 -31.57 3.31 17.18
CA ALA A 15 -30.65 2.80 16.17
C ALA A 15 -29.23 3.07 16.70
N ALA A 16 -28.64 2.07 17.35
CA ALA A 16 -27.23 2.09 17.69
C ALA A 16 -26.50 1.31 16.61
N ALA A 17 -25.77 2.05 15.77
CA ALA A 17 -24.78 1.51 14.86
C ALA A 17 -23.86 0.55 15.61
N ILE A 18 -23.75 -0.68 15.13
CA ILE A 18 -22.74 -1.62 15.58
C ILE A 18 -21.42 -1.13 14.96
N VAL A 19 -20.71 -0.26 15.67
CA VAL A 19 -19.27 -0.12 15.50
C VAL A 19 -18.66 -1.31 16.24
N ALA A 20 -18.44 -2.40 15.52
CA ALA A 20 -17.62 -3.48 16.03
C ALA A 20 -16.16 -2.99 15.99
N LEU A 21 -15.73 -2.32 17.05
CA LEU A 21 -14.32 -2.22 17.43
C LEU A 21 -13.85 -3.61 17.83
N VAL A 22 -13.54 -4.43 16.83
CA VAL A 22 -12.77 -5.65 17.06
C VAL A 22 -11.31 -5.22 17.02
N SER A 23 -10.77 -4.75 18.14
CA SER A 23 -9.33 -4.81 18.37
C SER A 23 -8.97 -6.28 18.54
N GLY A 24 -9.00 -7.02 17.43
CA GLY A 24 -8.41 -8.34 17.35
C GLY A 24 -6.91 -8.21 17.54
N PRO A 25 -6.24 -9.20 18.15
CA PRO A 25 -4.79 -9.29 18.01
C PRO A 25 -4.49 -9.31 16.51
N ALA A 26 -3.59 -8.44 16.06
CA ALA A 26 -3.12 -8.47 14.68
C ALA A 26 -2.63 -9.89 14.39
N LEU A 27 -3.36 -10.62 13.54
CA LEU A 27 -2.88 -11.90 13.03
C LEU A 27 -1.57 -11.61 12.31
N ALA A 28 -0.52 -12.38 12.61
CA ALA A 28 0.76 -12.30 11.91
C ALA A 28 0.48 -12.35 10.40
N GLY A 29 0.86 -11.30 9.67
CA GLY A 29 0.41 -11.18 8.30
C GLY A 29 0.20 -9.76 7.80
N ILE A 30 -0.38 -9.73 6.61
CA ILE A 30 -0.91 -8.53 5.98
C ILE A 30 -2.42 -8.57 6.11
N VAL A 31 -3.00 -7.53 6.71
CA VAL A 31 -4.43 -7.43 6.90
C VAL A 31 -4.99 -6.36 5.98
N PHE A 32 -6.03 -6.73 5.23
CA PHE A 32 -6.81 -5.81 4.41
C PHE A 32 -7.96 -5.20 5.22
N PHE A 33 -8.21 -3.91 5.02
CA PHE A 33 -9.47 -3.28 5.39
C PHE A 33 -9.79 -2.10 4.49
N ASP A 34 -11.06 -1.69 4.50
CA ASP A 34 -11.50 -0.46 3.87
C ASP A 34 -11.41 0.69 4.87
N THR A 35 -10.76 1.77 4.45
CA THR A 35 -10.68 3.00 5.23
C THR A 35 -11.79 3.96 4.81
N THR A 36 -12.40 4.63 5.77
CA THR A 36 -13.33 5.75 5.51
C THR A 36 -12.56 7.07 5.41
N ALA A 37 -13.23 8.13 4.94
CA ALA A 37 -12.64 9.47 4.99
C ALA A 37 -12.33 9.92 6.43
N ALA A 38 -13.14 9.46 7.40
CA ALA A 38 -12.95 9.75 8.82
C ALA A 38 -11.67 9.09 9.37
N ASP A 39 -11.40 7.84 9.03
CA ASP A 39 -10.17 7.14 9.45
C ASP A 39 -8.91 7.89 8.98
N ARG A 40 -8.92 8.32 7.72
CA ARG A 40 -7.80 9.02 7.09
C ARG A 40 -7.62 10.42 7.69
N SER A 41 -8.73 11.12 7.95
CA SER A 41 -8.73 12.40 8.65
C SER A 41 -8.21 12.27 10.08
N ALA A 42 -8.59 11.21 10.81
CA ALA A 42 -8.11 10.95 12.17
C ALA A 42 -6.60 10.68 12.20
N GLY A 43 -6.04 10.09 11.13
CA GLY A 43 -4.59 9.96 10.94
C GLY A 43 -3.87 11.28 10.59
N GLY A 44 -4.59 12.38 10.36
CA GLY A 44 -4.02 13.67 9.93
C GLY A 44 -3.84 13.81 8.42
N TYR A 45 -4.41 12.89 7.63
CA TYR A 45 -4.29 12.88 6.17
C TYR A 45 -5.68 12.76 5.52
N PRO A 46 -6.48 13.84 5.46
CA PRO A 46 -7.85 13.79 4.97
C PRO A 46 -7.91 13.56 3.44
N ILE A 47 -7.76 12.31 3.02
CA ILE A 47 -7.92 11.89 1.62
C ILE A 47 -9.39 11.57 1.37
N THR A 48 -10.04 12.29 0.47
CA THR A 48 -11.40 11.97 0.01
C THR A 48 -11.39 11.24 -1.33
N ASN A 49 -10.41 11.53 -2.17
CA ASN A 49 -10.22 10.92 -3.47
C ASN A 49 -8.74 10.63 -3.71
N ARG A 50 -8.43 9.39 -4.11
CA ARG A 50 -7.07 8.93 -4.44
C ARG A 50 -6.42 9.73 -5.57
N ASN A 51 -7.22 10.35 -6.44
CA ASN A 51 -6.75 11.16 -7.56
C ASN A 51 -6.19 12.52 -7.13
N ASP A 52 -6.56 13.01 -5.95
CA ASP A 52 -6.23 14.37 -5.50
C ASP A 52 -4.91 14.44 -4.73
N VAL A 53 -4.24 13.29 -4.51
CA VAL A 53 -3.03 13.19 -3.72
C VAL A 53 -1.93 12.42 -4.44
N GLY A 54 -0.68 12.79 -4.17
CA GLY A 54 0.49 12.04 -4.62
C GLY A 54 0.72 10.76 -3.79
N TRP A 55 1.53 9.86 -4.34
CA TRP A 55 1.82 8.56 -3.71
C TRP A 55 2.43 8.69 -2.31
N ALA A 56 3.32 9.66 -2.11
CA ALA A 56 4.00 9.83 -0.83
C ALA A 56 3.02 10.31 0.26
N TYR A 57 2.09 11.19 -0.08
CA TYR A 57 1.02 11.60 0.84
C TYR A 57 0.10 10.43 1.17
N ALA A 58 -0.26 9.61 0.18
CA ALA A 58 -1.04 8.40 0.38
C ALA A 58 -0.31 7.40 1.31
N ASN A 59 1.00 7.17 1.14
CA ASN A 59 1.73 6.26 2.01
C ASN A 59 1.88 6.80 3.43
N ARG A 60 2.10 8.10 3.62
CA ARG A 60 2.10 8.71 4.96
C ARG A 60 0.74 8.55 5.68
N SER A 61 -0.35 8.68 4.93
CA SER A 61 -1.70 8.38 5.43
C SER A 61 -1.82 6.91 5.81
N ALA A 62 -1.35 5.99 4.96
CA ALA A 62 -1.41 4.56 5.22
C ALA A 62 -0.68 4.17 6.52
N GLU A 63 0.50 4.73 6.75
CA GLU A 63 1.26 4.54 8.00
C GLU A 63 0.47 4.97 9.23
N ARG A 64 -0.17 6.14 9.20
CA ARG A 64 -0.96 6.63 10.34
C ARG A 64 -2.23 5.83 10.56
N VAL A 65 -2.93 5.48 9.49
CA VAL A 65 -4.14 4.67 9.58
C VAL A 65 -3.78 3.30 10.17
N CYS A 66 -2.80 2.59 9.61
CA CYS A 66 -2.39 1.28 10.14
C CYS A 66 -1.91 1.35 11.60
N ALA A 67 -1.18 2.40 11.98
CA ALA A 67 -0.77 2.61 13.36
C ALA A 67 -1.97 2.78 14.32
N ASN A 68 -3.04 3.48 13.91
CA ASN A 68 -4.26 3.62 14.71
C ASN A 68 -4.97 2.27 14.95
N TYR A 69 -4.76 1.30 14.06
CA TYR A 69 -5.27 -0.06 14.16
C TYR A 69 -4.27 -1.05 14.81
N GLY A 70 -3.14 -0.57 15.33
CA GLY A 70 -2.14 -1.38 16.03
C GLY A 70 -1.18 -2.15 15.12
N TYR A 71 -1.14 -1.84 13.83
CA TYR A 71 -0.20 -2.44 12.87
C TYR A 71 1.08 -1.62 12.75
N ALA A 72 2.16 -2.26 12.30
CA ALA A 72 3.46 -1.62 12.21
C ALA A 72 3.51 -0.64 11.03
N ARG A 73 3.11 -1.07 9.82
CA ARG A 73 3.28 -0.30 8.58
C ARG A 73 2.07 -0.45 7.67
N GLY A 74 1.93 0.44 6.69
CA GLY A 74 0.75 0.52 5.84
C GLY A 74 1.03 0.89 4.39
N MET A 75 0.24 0.31 3.49
CA MET A 75 0.24 0.67 2.07
C MET A 75 -1.16 0.60 1.48
N TYR A 76 -1.60 1.67 0.80
CA TYR A 76 -2.88 1.62 0.09
C TYR A 76 -2.81 0.66 -1.09
N THR A 77 -3.94 -0.03 -1.31
CA THR A 77 -4.10 -0.94 -2.45
C THR A 77 -4.17 -0.20 -3.79
N GLY A 78 -4.45 1.10 -3.75
CA GLY A 78 -4.80 1.90 -4.91
C GLY A 78 -6.27 1.80 -5.29
N GLU A 79 -7.07 0.90 -4.68
CA GLU A 79 -8.51 0.77 -4.93
C GLU A 79 -9.35 1.81 -4.17
N GLN A 80 -10.45 2.25 -4.78
CA GLN A 80 -11.43 3.15 -4.17
C GLN A 80 -12.84 2.84 -4.69
N SER A 81 -13.80 2.74 -3.78
CA SER A 81 -15.24 2.60 -4.05
C SER A 81 -16.02 3.59 -3.19
N GLY A 82 -16.56 4.64 -3.80
CA GLY A 82 -17.14 5.75 -3.04
C GLY A 82 -16.09 6.40 -2.14
N GLU A 83 -16.36 6.49 -0.83
CA GLU A 83 -15.41 7.01 0.17
C GLU A 83 -14.39 5.97 0.65
N LEU A 84 -14.63 4.69 0.36
CA LEU A 84 -13.81 3.59 0.87
C LEU A 84 -12.54 3.46 0.04
N MET A 85 -11.39 3.44 0.71
CA MET A 85 -10.10 3.15 0.09
C MET A 85 -9.47 1.94 0.77
N GLY A 86 -9.15 0.92 -0.02
CA GLY A 86 -8.59 -0.32 0.49
C GLY A 86 -7.13 -0.13 0.91
N ILE A 87 -6.76 -0.61 2.08
CA ILE A 87 -5.40 -0.54 2.64
C ILE A 87 -4.93 -1.93 3.07
N HIS A 88 -3.63 -2.17 2.95
CA HIS A 88 -2.94 -3.31 3.52
C HIS A 88 -2.05 -2.85 4.68
N CYS A 89 -2.24 -3.45 5.85
CA CYS A 89 -1.42 -3.18 7.04
C CYS A 89 -0.59 -4.39 7.42
N PHE A 90 0.68 -4.15 7.72
CA PHE A 90 1.69 -5.17 7.98
C PHE A 90 1.93 -5.29 9.49
N THR A 91 2.02 -6.52 9.99
CA THR A 91 2.48 -6.78 11.35
C THR A 91 3.98 -6.60 11.48
N SER A 92 4.45 -6.32 12.71
CA SER A 92 5.86 -6.01 12.99
C SER A 92 6.83 -7.15 12.71
N ASP A 93 6.36 -8.39 12.69
CA ASP A 93 7.15 -9.59 12.38
C ASP A 93 7.36 -9.79 10.87
N MET A 94 6.58 -9.12 10.02
CA MET A 94 6.69 -9.19 8.56
C MET A 94 7.54 -8.10 7.93
N VAL A 95 7.83 -7.01 8.65
CA VAL A 95 8.48 -5.84 8.07
C VAL A 95 9.58 -5.30 8.97
N THR A 96 10.64 -4.82 8.33
CA THR A 96 11.67 -4.01 8.99
C THR A 96 11.57 -2.59 8.47
N TRP A 97 11.78 -1.62 9.36
CA TRP A 97 11.84 -0.22 8.99
C TRP A 97 13.25 0.31 9.22
N GLN A 98 13.68 1.17 8.30
CA GLN A 98 14.95 1.87 8.40
C GLN A 98 14.84 3.28 7.82
N ASP A 99 15.66 4.18 8.35
CA ASP A 99 15.96 5.44 7.69
C ASP A 99 16.96 5.18 6.55
N LEU A 100 16.56 5.51 5.33
CA LEU A 100 17.43 5.49 4.17
C LEU A 100 18.02 6.90 3.95
N PRO A 101 19.35 7.07 3.92
CA PRO A 101 19.96 8.31 3.47
C PRO A 101 19.51 8.66 2.06
N GLY A 102 19.08 9.90 1.84
CA GLY A 102 18.61 10.35 0.54
C GLY A 102 19.71 10.28 -0.52
N SER A 103 20.99 10.40 -0.14
CA SER A 103 22.13 10.15 -1.03
C SER A 103 22.09 8.76 -1.66
N ASP A 104 21.65 7.75 -0.92
CA ASP A 104 21.65 6.35 -1.35
C ASP A 104 20.51 6.14 -2.34
N ALA A 105 19.31 6.63 -1.98
CA ALA A 105 18.15 6.63 -2.87
C ALA A 105 18.45 7.33 -4.22
N ARG A 106 19.19 8.46 -4.17
CA ARG A 106 19.52 9.29 -5.33
C ARG A 106 20.70 8.80 -6.15
N ALA A 107 21.45 7.81 -5.66
CA ALA A 107 22.52 7.18 -6.42
C ALA A 107 21.99 6.31 -7.56
N TRP A 108 20.72 5.91 -7.50
CA TRP A 108 20.10 5.08 -8.54
C TRP A 108 19.69 5.88 -9.77
N ALA A 109 19.98 5.33 -10.95
CA ALA A 109 19.64 5.92 -12.25
C ALA A 109 18.13 6.16 -12.47
N LEU A 110 17.27 5.49 -11.69
CA LEU A 110 15.82 5.68 -11.72
C LEU A 110 15.37 6.95 -10.97
N TRP A 111 16.22 7.57 -10.17
CA TRP A 111 15.88 8.79 -9.46
C TRP A 111 15.83 10.00 -10.42
N GLN A 112 14.74 10.76 -10.43
CA GLN A 112 14.48 11.84 -11.39
C GLN A 112 15.25 13.14 -11.10
N GLY A 113 16.58 13.05 -10.95
CA GLY A 113 17.48 14.18 -10.72
C GLY A 113 17.82 14.39 -9.24
N SER A 114 19.08 14.70 -8.95
CA SER A 114 19.66 14.67 -7.60
C SER A 114 19.07 15.66 -6.58
N SER A 115 18.24 16.61 -7.00
CA SER A 115 17.54 17.56 -6.13
C SER A 115 16.04 17.30 -5.98
N THR A 116 15.50 16.30 -6.68
CA THR A 116 14.06 16.00 -6.60
C THR A 116 13.73 15.34 -5.27
N SER A 117 12.65 15.82 -4.65
CA SER A 117 12.14 15.25 -3.40
C SER A 117 11.54 13.86 -3.63
N LEU A 118 11.36 13.11 -2.54
CA LEU A 118 10.67 11.83 -2.59
C LEU A 118 9.25 12.00 -3.15
N ASP A 119 8.53 13.02 -2.68
CA ASP A 119 7.16 13.36 -3.10
C ASP A 119 7.04 13.63 -4.61
N SER A 120 8.12 14.08 -5.25
CA SER A 120 8.16 14.40 -6.68
C SER A 120 8.48 13.20 -7.58
N GLN A 121 8.91 12.06 -7.01
CA GLN A 121 9.20 10.87 -7.81
C GLN A 121 7.93 10.26 -8.38
N ALA A 122 8.04 9.67 -9.58
CA ALA A 122 7.05 8.71 -10.05
C ALA A 122 6.94 7.54 -9.04
N ALA A 123 5.71 7.09 -8.78
CA ALA A 123 5.44 6.02 -7.81
C ALA A 123 6.19 4.72 -8.15
N TYR A 124 6.32 4.40 -9.45
CA TYR A 124 7.13 3.27 -9.91
C TYR A 124 8.60 3.44 -9.54
N ASN A 125 9.21 4.60 -9.80
CA ASN A 125 10.63 4.84 -9.51
C ASN A 125 10.91 4.70 -8.01
N ALA A 126 10.05 5.27 -7.17
CA ALA A 126 10.17 5.13 -5.72
C ALA A 126 10.04 3.65 -5.28
N GLY A 127 9.12 2.88 -5.86
CA GLY A 127 8.99 1.45 -5.59
C GLY A 127 10.23 0.65 -6.00
N ALA A 128 10.69 0.83 -7.24
CA ALA A 128 11.85 0.12 -7.76
C ALA A 128 13.16 0.46 -7.02
N ILE A 129 13.29 1.69 -6.51
CA ILE A 129 14.42 2.08 -5.65
C ILE A 129 14.30 1.42 -4.28
N ALA A 130 13.11 1.42 -3.66
CA ALA A 130 12.89 0.71 -2.40
C ALA A 130 13.23 -0.79 -2.50
N ASP A 131 12.84 -1.44 -3.60
CA ASP A 131 13.19 -2.84 -3.86
C ASP A 131 14.71 -3.08 -3.92
N ARG A 132 15.44 -2.16 -4.55
CA ARG A 132 16.91 -2.26 -4.65
C ARG A 132 17.60 -2.01 -3.32
N GLU A 133 17.14 -1.03 -2.55
CA GLU A 133 17.70 -0.69 -1.24
C GLU A 133 17.46 -1.76 -0.19
N CYS A 134 16.33 -2.45 -0.26
CA CYS A 134 16.06 -3.59 0.61
C CYS A 134 16.97 -4.81 0.30
N GLY A 135 17.64 -4.84 -0.85
CA GLY A 135 18.71 -5.79 -1.15
C GLY A 135 18.28 -7.26 -1.14
N SER A 136 19.25 -8.18 -1.05
CA SER A 136 19.02 -9.62 -1.22
C SER A 136 18.35 -10.30 -0.02
N VAL A 137 18.49 -9.74 1.19
CA VAL A 137 17.89 -10.33 2.41
C VAL A 137 16.38 -10.12 2.41
N TYR A 138 15.92 -8.96 1.93
CA TYR A 138 14.52 -8.59 1.95
C TYR A 138 13.82 -8.80 0.60
N ASN A 139 14.49 -8.72 -0.54
CA ASN A 139 13.88 -8.93 -1.87
C ASN A 139 12.85 -7.86 -2.29
N THR A 140 12.14 -7.18 -1.38
CA THR A 140 11.27 -6.05 -1.72
C THR A 140 11.09 -5.02 -0.59
N GLY A 141 10.63 -3.83 -0.95
CA GLY A 141 10.23 -2.80 0.01
C GLY A 141 9.37 -1.69 -0.58
N PHE A 142 9.01 -0.74 0.27
CA PHE A 142 8.31 0.47 -0.12
C PHE A 142 8.67 1.64 0.80
N PHE A 143 8.65 2.85 0.24
CA PHE A 143 8.79 4.05 1.05
C PHE A 143 7.50 4.36 1.81
N THR A 144 7.65 4.74 3.08
CA THR A 144 6.57 5.28 3.93
C THR A 144 6.03 6.62 3.44
N GLY A 145 6.76 7.29 2.54
CA GLY A 145 6.50 8.67 2.13
C GLY A 145 6.98 9.71 3.14
N PHE A 146 7.43 9.35 4.35
CA PHE A 146 8.06 10.31 5.26
C PHE A 146 9.47 10.66 4.77
N GLN A 147 9.77 11.95 4.71
CA GLN A 147 11.09 12.48 4.39
C GLN A 147 11.47 13.56 5.40
N ASN A 148 12.62 13.43 6.06
CA ASN A 148 13.26 14.49 6.80
C ASN A 148 14.24 15.21 5.87
N THR A 149 13.86 16.38 5.38
CA THR A 149 14.68 17.15 4.43
C THR A 149 15.94 17.75 5.07
N SER A 150 15.93 18.01 6.38
CA SER A 150 17.09 18.56 7.09
C SER A 150 18.18 17.53 7.34
N ALA A 151 17.78 16.29 7.68
CA ALA A 151 18.69 15.17 7.87
C ALA A 151 18.91 14.34 6.59
N ASP A 152 18.18 14.66 5.51
CA ASP A 152 18.15 13.89 4.27
C ASP A 152 17.87 12.40 4.49
N LEU A 153 16.83 12.10 5.27
CA LEU A 153 16.41 10.73 5.56
C LEU A 153 15.03 10.45 4.98
N MET A 154 14.83 9.25 4.45
CA MET A 154 13.57 8.75 3.92
C MET A 154 13.17 7.48 4.65
N GLY A 155 11.92 7.38 5.10
CA GLY A 155 11.46 6.18 5.77
C GLY A 155 11.23 5.04 4.77
N LEU A 156 11.99 3.96 4.89
CA LEU A 156 11.93 2.77 4.05
C LEU A 156 11.41 1.58 4.86
N VAL A 157 10.51 0.82 4.27
CA VAL A 157 10.02 -0.46 4.79
C VAL A 157 10.52 -1.58 3.90
N CYS A 158 11.17 -2.57 4.48
CA CYS A 158 11.62 -3.78 3.81
C CYS A 158 10.84 -4.99 4.31
N VAL A 159 10.44 -5.86 3.39
CA VAL A 159 9.71 -7.09 3.66
C VAL A 159 10.69 -8.24 3.42
N PRO A 160 10.94 -9.19 4.33
CA PRO A 160 11.94 -10.26 4.14
C PRO A 160 11.66 -11.15 2.92
N SER A 161 12.72 -11.66 2.28
CA SER A 161 12.61 -12.51 1.08
C SER A 161 11.82 -13.79 1.31
N THR A 162 11.76 -14.26 2.56
CA THR A 162 10.89 -15.36 2.96
C THR A 162 9.45 -15.06 2.58
N HIS A 163 8.99 -13.81 2.70
CA HIS A 163 7.61 -13.32 2.47
C HIS A 163 7.26 -12.99 1.02
N VAL A 164 8.20 -13.16 0.09
CA VAL A 164 8.12 -12.53 -1.22
C VAL A 164 8.36 -13.55 -2.31
N ALA A 165 7.51 -13.54 -3.34
CA ALA A 165 7.70 -14.33 -4.54
C ALA A 165 7.70 -13.43 -5.79
N PRO A 166 8.75 -13.49 -6.62
CA PRO A 166 8.75 -12.75 -7.88
C PRO A 166 7.73 -13.33 -8.86
N ARG A 167 7.07 -12.43 -9.60
CA ARG A 167 6.13 -12.75 -10.68
C ARG A 167 6.36 -11.85 -11.88
N GLY A 168 6.19 -12.40 -13.07
CA GLY A 168 6.25 -11.67 -14.33
C GLY A 168 4.88 -11.69 -14.99
N VAL A 169 4.45 -10.57 -15.55
CA VAL A 169 3.23 -10.48 -16.36
C VAL A 169 3.44 -9.53 -17.53
N ASP A 170 2.99 -9.92 -18.71
CA ASP A 170 3.02 -9.04 -19.88
C ASP A 170 1.79 -8.13 -19.88
N THR A 171 1.94 -6.89 -20.35
CA THR A 171 0.84 -5.91 -20.36
C THR A 171 -0.30 -6.27 -21.31
N ASP A 172 -0.09 -7.22 -22.22
CA ASP A 172 -1.11 -7.76 -23.14
C ASP A 172 -1.69 -9.11 -22.68
N ASP A 173 -1.35 -9.56 -21.47
CA ASP A 173 -1.89 -10.80 -20.92
C ASP A 173 -3.43 -10.71 -20.81
N PRO A 174 -4.18 -11.61 -21.48
CA PRO A 174 -5.63 -11.53 -21.55
C PRO A 174 -6.33 -11.73 -20.19
N ARG A 175 -5.62 -12.28 -19.19
CA ARG A 175 -6.12 -12.39 -17.81
C ARG A 175 -6.19 -11.04 -17.11
N PHE A 176 -5.43 -10.05 -17.59
CA PHE A 176 -5.26 -8.74 -16.96
C PHE A 176 -5.47 -7.61 -17.96
N PRO A 177 -6.69 -7.45 -18.52
CA PRO A 177 -6.96 -6.45 -19.56
C PRO A 177 -6.71 -5.00 -19.10
N PHE A 178 -6.70 -4.75 -17.78
CA PHE A 178 -6.39 -3.46 -17.18
C PHE A 178 -4.90 -3.06 -17.28
N LEU A 179 -4.01 -3.98 -17.69
CA LEU A 179 -2.60 -3.68 -17.92
C LEU A 179 -2.33 -3.13 -19.33
N SER A 180 -3.31 -3.22 -20.24
CA SER A 180 -3.11 -2.81 -21.63
C SER A 180 -2.76 -1.32 -21.72
N GLY A 181 -1.63 -1.02 -22.37
CA GLY A 181 -1.12 0.35 -22.49
C GLY A 181 -0.48 0.92 -21.22
N MET A 182 -0.34 0.13 -20.15
CA MET A 182 0.32 0.56 -18.93
C MET A 182 1.80 0.87 -19.19
N ASN A 183 2.22 2.06 -18.74
CA ASN A 183 3.62 2.48 -18.76
C ASN A 183 4.02 2.92 -17.34
N PRO A 184 4.70 2.06 -16.55
CA PRO A 184 4.82 2.25 -15.11
C PRO A 184 5.34 3.62 -14.63
N PRO A 185 6.37 4.24 -15.25
CA PRO A 185 6.85 5.57 -14.86
C PRO A 185 5.83 6.71 -15.02
N PHE A 186 4.86 6.55 -15.91
CA PHE A 186 3.84 7.57 -16.20
C PHE A 186 2.46 7.20 -15.65
N THR A 187 2.35 6.03 -15.01
CA THR A 187 1.10 5.54 -14.46
C THR A 187 0.84 6.22 -13.12
N SER A 188 -0.40 6.66 -12.89
CA SER A 188 -0.79 7.21 -11.60
C SER A 188 -0.56 6.19 -10.48
N TRP A 189 -0.18 6.66 -9.30
CA TRP A 189 0.22 5.78 -8.20
C TRP A 189 -0.86 4.76 -7.85
N TRP A 190 -2.13 5.18 -7.88
CA TRP A 190 -3.25 4.34 -7.51
C TRP A 190 -3.53 3.30 -8.59
N HIS A 191 -3.37 3.64 -9.87
CA HIS A 191 -3.56 2.68 -10.95
C HIS A 191 -2.44 1.65 -10.97
N LEU A 192 -1.20 2.07 -10.71
CA LEU A 192 -0.06 1.19 -10.56
C LEU A 192 -0.28 0.21 -9.40
N ARG A 193 -0.63 0.72 -8.21
CA ARG A 193 -0.86 -0.11 -7.01
C ARG A 193 -2.04 -1.07 -7.19
N SER A 194 -3.17 -0.58 -7.72
CA SER A 194 -4.34 -1.42 -8.02
C SER A 194 -3.97 -2.57 -8.94
N SER A 195 -3.23 -2.27 -10.01
CA SER A 195 -2.84 -3.28 -11.01
C SER A 195 -1.88 -4.33 -10.44
N ILE A 196 -0.87 -3.90 -9.67
CA ILE A 196 0.04 -4.80 -8.96
C ILE A 196 -0.74 -5.73 -8.03
N ASN A 197 -1.64 -5.18 -7.23
CA ASN A 197 -2.40 -5.96 -6.26
C ASN A 197 -3.30 -6.99 -6.94
N ARG A 198 -4.00 -6.60 -8.00
CA ARG A 198 -4.88 -7.52 -8.74
C ARG A 198 -4.11 -8.68 -9.38
N VAL A 199 -2.91 -8.42 -9.90
CA VAL A 199 -2.06 -9.51 -10.44
C VAL A 199 -1.55 -10.41 -9.32
N CYS A 200 -1.02 -9.85 -8.23
CA CYS A 200 -0.53 -10.66 -7.11
C CYS A 200 -1.64 -11.50 -6.45
N GLN A 201 -2.83 -10.92 -6.27
CA GLN A 201 -4.01 -11.62 -5.74
C GLN A 201 -4.50 -12.73 -6.66
N TYR A 202 -4.42 -12.55 -7.97
CA TYR A 202 -4.70 -13.63 -8.92
C TYR A 202 -3.78 -14.85 -8.70
N PHE A 203 -2.52 -14.61 -8.32
CA PHE A 203 -1.57 -15.69 -7.99
C PHE A 203 -1.62 -16.15 -6.53
N GLY A 204 -2.61 -15.71 -5.74
CA GLY A 204 -2.82 -16.14 -4.35
C GLY A 204 -2.01 -15.38 -3.30
N TYR A 205 -1.47 -14.21 -3.63
CA TYR A 205 -0.74 -13.34 -2.69
C TYR A 205 -1.63 -12.22 -2.17
N THR A 206 -1.31 -11.67 -1.00
CA THR A 206 -2.11 -10.62 -0.38
C THR A 206 -1.93 -9.27 -1.09
N THR A 207 -0.70 -8.92 -1.43
CA THR A 207 -0.32 -7.62 -2.01
C THR A 207 0.94 -7.73 -2.88
N GLY A 208 1.42 -6.63 -3.44
CA GLY A 208 2.77 -6.60 -4.00
C GLY A 208 3.36 -5.21 -4.27
N THR A 209 4.57 -5.23 -4.80
CA THR A 209 5.28 -4.09 -5.37
C THR A 209 5.75 -4.43 -6.80
N MET A 210 6.39 -3.47 -7.47
CA MET A 210 6.94 -3.65 -8.82
C MET A 210 8.37 -3.13 -8.83
N ASN A 211 9.31 -3.98 -9.19
CA ASN A 211 10.74 -3.67 -9.16
C ASN A 211 11.33 -3.40 -10.56
N LEU A 212 10.67 -3.87 -11.62
CA LEU A 212 11.15 -3.69 -12.98
C LEU A 212 10.00 -3.70 -13.99
N TYR A 213 10.28 -3.11 -15.15
CA TYR A 213 9.58 -3.42 -16.40
C TYR A 213 10.62 -3.53 -17.52
N ALA A 214 10.35 -4.36 -18.53
CA ALA A 214 11.23 -4.59 -19.67
C ALA A 214 10.43 -4.66 -20.97
N ASN A 215 11.04 -4.25 -22.09
CA ASN A 215 10.44 -4.46 -23.41
C ASN A 215 10.45 -5.96 -23.75
N THR A 216 9.34 -6.47 -24.26
CA THR A 216 9.22 -7.86 -24.74
C THR A 216 9.71 -8.03 -26.19
N GLY A 217 9.90 -6.92 -26.91
CA GLY A 217 10.12 -6.91 -28.36
C GLY A 217 8.83 -6.83 -29.17
N VAL A 218 7.67 -6.99 -28.52
CA VAL A 218 6.36 -6.71 -29.13
C VAL A 218 6.02 -5.23 -28.92
N PRO A 219 5.60 -4.50 -29.97
CA PRO A 219 5.26 -3.09 -29.84
C PRO A 219 4.22 -2.84 -28.75
N PHE A 220 4.51 -1.86 -27.88
CA PHE A 220 3.63 -1.45 -26.77
C PHE A 220 3.36 -2.52 -25.70
N VAL A 221 4.13 -3.61 -25.68
CA VAL A 221 4.03 -4.65 -24.66
C VAL A 221 5.26 -4.60 -23.76
N LEU A 222 5.01 -4.46 -22.46
CA LEU A 222 6.03 -4.53 -21.42
C LEU A 222 5.84 -5.79 -20.59
N ASN A 223 6.95 -6.43 -20.23
CA ASN A 223 6.98 -7.41 -19.16
C ASN A 223 7.16 -6.68 -17.84
N LEU A 224 6.23 -6.86 -16.92
CA LEU A 224 6.25 -6.26 -15.58
C LEU A 224 6.78 -7.28 -14.59
N GLY A 225 7.84 -6.91 -13.86
CA GLY A 225 8.36 -7.70 -12.75
C GLY A 225 7.81 -7.20 -11.41
N LEU A 226 7.09 -8.10 -10.75
CA LEU A 226 6.35 -7.87 -9.52
C LEU A 226 7.00 -8.63 -8.38
N GLN A 227 6.98 -8.06 -7.19
CA GLN A 227 7.31 -8.76 -5.95
C GLN A 227 6.01 -8.96 -5.17
N CYS A 228 5.44 -10.16 -5.25
CA CYS A 228 4.18 -10.48 -4.60
C CYS A 228 4.43 -10.98 -3.18
N ILE A 229 3.62 -10.50 -2.22
CA ILE A 229 3.82 -10.68 -0.79
C ILE A 229 2.63 -11.43 -0.20
N TYR A 230 2.90 -12.50 0.57
CA TYR A 230 1.86 -13.30 1.22
C TYR A 230 1.48 -12.74 2.60
#